data_AF-A0A2P8WD73-F1
#
_entry.id   AF-A0A2P8WD73-F1
#
_cell.length_a   1.000
_cell.length_b   1.000
_cell.length_c   1.000
_cell.angle_alpha   90.00
_cell.angle_beta   90.00
_cell.angle_gamma   90.00
#
_symmetry.space_group_name_H-M   'P 1'
#
loop_
_entity.id
_entity.type
_entity.pdbx_description
1 polymer ?
#
loop_
_entity_poly.entity_id
_entity_poly.type
_entity_poly.pdbx_seq_one_letter_code
_entity_poly.pdbx_strand_id
1 'polypeptide(L)'
;RFDIVTAHLGTALLFFMTLLAIATALTPYRGTGTVDKLPWLGIAASGLVYGQCLLGGLVGSRWAAHQCFGLAELCNVMNSHLIGVVPPTVATLALVMVAWRTPALHPRLRRLANLAGVCLVFQILLGITTFRLRLQAEPLTVAHHTLGAALLGVLVCLTVLALRDRAIKPAPLPEMLSSQIPG
;
A
#
# COMPACT_ATOMS: atom_id res chain seq x y z
N ARG A 1 -9.75 18.48 20.13
CA ARG A 1 -9.50 17.03 20.37
C ARG A 1 -9.36 16.19 19.08
N PHE A 2 -9.45 16.78 17.89
CA PHE A 2 -9.39 16.06 16.61
C PHE A 2 -8.06 15.33 16.37
N ASP A 3 -6.96 15.86 16.90
CA ASP A 3 -5.63 15.26 16.78
C ASP A 3 -5.55 13.90 17.51
N ILE A 4 -6.35 13.69 18.57
CA ILE A 4 -6.44 12.41 19.28
C ILE A 4 -7.13 11.34 18.42
N VAL A 5 -8.17 11.72 17.66
CA VAL A 5 -8.90 10.79 16.79
C VAL A 5 -8.02 10.34 15.62
N THR A 6 -7.31 11.29 14.99
CA THR A 6 -6.35 10.97 13.93
C THR A 6 -5.17 10.15 14.47
N ALA A 7 -4.69 10.43 15.69
CA ALA A 7 -3.67 9.63 16.34
C ALA A 7 -4.14 8.20 16.64
N HIS A 8 -5.37 8.02 17.12
CA HIS A 8 -5.98 6.70 17.33
C HIS A 8 -6.06 5.90 16.02
N LEU A 9 -6.46 6.55 14.93
CA LEU A 9 -6.45 5.92 13.61
C LEU A 9 -5.05 5.46 13.20
N GLY A 10 -4.05 6.31 13.40
CA GLY A 10 -2.66 5.98 13.09
C GLY A 10 -2.15 4.79 13.89
N THR A 11 -2.40 4.75 15.21
CA THR A 11 -1.99 3.61 16.04
C THR A 11 -2.75 2.34 15.68
N ALA A 12 -4.04 2.43 15.34
CA ALA A 12 -4.81 1.29 14.87
C ALA A 12 -4.27 0.72 13.55
N LEU A 13 -3.91 1.58 12.59
CA LEU A 13 -3.29 1.16 11.33
C LEU A 13 -1.89 0.56 11.55
N LEU A 14 -1.05 1.13 12.42
CA LEU A 14 0.24 0.55 12.76
C LEU A 14 0.11 -0.83 13.42
N PHE A 15 -0.84 -0.97 14.33
CA PHE A 15 -1.15 -2.26 14.96
C PHE A 15 -1.59 -3.29 13.92
N PHE A 16 -2.51 -2.90 13.02
CA PHE A 16 -2.96 -3.73 11.90
C PHE A 16 -1.81 -4.17 10.98
N MET A 17 -0.95 -3.23 10.56
CA MET A 17 0.24 -3.52 9.76
C MET A 17 1.18 -4.50 10.47
N THR A 18 1.39 -4.32 11.77
CA THR A 18 2.26 -5.18 12.58
C THR A 18 1.74 -6.61 12.65
N LEU A 19 0.44 -6.79 12.90
CA LEU A 19 -0.20 -8.12 12.90
C LEU A 19 -0.08 -8.81 11.54
N LEU A 20 -0.36 -8.08 10.45
CA LEU A 20 -0.21 -8.62 9.09
C LEU A 20 1.23 -8.98 8.77
N ALA A 21 2.20 -8.16 9.19
CA ALA A 21 3.61 -8.42 8.97
C ALA A 21 4.05 -9.70 9.69
N ILE A 22 3.68 -9.86 10.96
CA ILE A 22 3.97 -11.07 11.75
C ILE A 22 3.31 -12.30 11.11
N ALA A 23 2.01 -12.23 10.83
CA ALA A 23 1.27 -13.35 10.22
C ALA A 23 1.85 -13.76 8.86
N THR A 24 2.22 -12.78 8.03
CA THR A 24 2.83 -13.03 6.71
C THR A 24 4.25 -13.58 6.83
N ALA A 25 5.02 -13.13 7.83
CA ALA A 25 6.37 -13.64 8.10
C ALA A 25 6.33 -15.12 8.53
N LEU A 26 5.34 -15.51 9.32
CA LEU A 26 5.14 -16.88 9.79
C LEU A 26 4.53 -17.82 8.72
N THR A 27 3.96 -17.27 7.65
CA THR A 27 3.37 -18.08 6.58
C THR A 27 4.47 -18.81 5.79
N PRO A 28 4.32 -20.12 5.46
CA PRO A 28 5.26 -20.83 4.60
C PRO A 28 5.36 -20.17 3.23
N TYR A 29 6.58 -19.78 2.84
CA TYR A 29 6.85 -19.10 1.58
C TYR A 29 8.16 -19.64 0.98
N ARG A 30 8.09 -20.16 -0.24
CA ARG A 30 9.24 -20.61 -1.03
C ARG A 30 9.37 -19.67 -2.22
N GLY A 31 10.20 -18.66 -2.04
CA GLY A 31 10.42 -17.62 -3.04
C GLY A 31 11.27 -18.07 -4.22
N THR A 32 11.39 -17.20 -5.21
CA THR A 32 12.18 -17.43 -6.43
C THR A 32 13.52 -16.68 -6.42
N GLY A 33 13.71 -15.73 -5.50
CA GLY A 33 14.93 -14.92 -5.39
C GLY A 33 15.03 -13.81 -6.44
N THR A 34 13.94 -13.52 -7.17
CA THR A 34 13.95 -12.63 -8.35
C THR A 34 13.37 -11.24 -8.11
N VAL A 35 13.03 -10.90 -6.87
CA VAL A 35 12.30 -9.67 -6.52
C VAL A 35 13.07 -8.35 -6.67
N ASP A 36 14.40 -8.38 -6.70
CA ASP A 36 15.26 -7.18 -6.89
C ASP A 36 14.85 -5.96 -6.03
N LYS A 37 14.31 -4.89 -6.66
CA LYS A 37 13.91 -3.62 -6.03
C LYS A 37 12.48 -3.61 -5.49
N LEU A 38 11.67 -4.64 -5.79
CA LEU A 38 10.28 -4.73 -5.37
C LEU A 38 10.04 -4.53 -3.85
N PRO A 39 10.87 -5.04 -2.91
CA PRO A 39 10.64 -4.79 -1.48
C PRO A 39 10.80 -3.30 -1.11
N TRP A 40 11.74 -2.58 -1.70
CA TRP A 40 11.93 -1.14 -1.42
C TRP A 40 10.78 -0.30 -1.96
N LEU A 41 10.28 -0.63 -3.15
CA LEU A 41 9.06 -0.04 -3.68
C LEU A 41 7.86 -0.34 -2.76
N GLY A 42 7.77 -1.56 -2.21
CA GLY A 42 6.74 -1.95 -1.26
C GLY A 42 6.76 -1.14 0.04
N ILE A 43 7.95 -0.91 0.61
CA ILE A 43 8.14 -0.05 1.79
C ILE A 43 7.70 1.38 1.48
N ALA A 44 8.17 1.95 0.36
CA ALA A 44 7.82 3.31 -0.03
C ALA A 44 6.31 3.48 -0.27
N ALA A 45 5.69 2.56 -1.02
CA ALA A 45 4.26 2.58 -1.31
C ALA A 45 3.43 2.44 -0.02
N SER A 46 3.78 1.49 0.86
CA SER A 46 3.12 1.31 2.16
C SER A 46 3.19 2.57 3.02
N GLY A 47 4.37 3.20 3.10
CA GLY A 47 4.55 4.44 3.87
C GLY A 47 3.72 5.61 3.32
N LEU A 48 3.70 5.80 2.00
CA LEU A 48 2.90 6.84 1.36
C LEU A 48 1.39 6.61 1.53
N VAL A 49 0.92 5.36 1.37
CA VAL A 49 -0.49 5.01 1.59
C VAL A 49 -0.88 5.21 3.06
N TYR A 50 -0.02 4.82 4.00
CA TYR A 50 -0.25 5.09 5.43
C TYR A 50 -0.40 6.60 5.70
N GLY A 51 0.51 7.42 5.18
CA GLY A 51 0.40 8.89 5.29
C GLY A 51 -0.91 9.42 4.69
N GLN A 52 -1.32 8.89 3.55
CA GLN A 52 -2.57 9.29 2.90
C GLN A 52 -3.82 8.87 3.69
N CYS A 53 -3.80 7.71 4.35
CA CYS A 53 -4.85 7.31 5.27
C CYS A 53 -4.95 8.28 6.46
N LEU A 54 -3.82 8.77 6.99
CA LEU A 54 -3.84 9.79 8.05
C LEU A 54 -4.40 11.13 7.57
N LEU A 55 -4.05 11.58 6.36
CA LEU A 55 -4.63 12.79 5.77
C LEU A 55 -6.14 12.64 5.57
N GLY A 56 -6.61 11.49 5.10
CA GLY A 56 -8.04 11.18 4.99
C GLY A 56 -8.73 11.18 6.37
N GLY A 57 -8.09 10.59 7.37
CA GLY A 57 -8.55 10.63 8.76
C GLY A 57 -8.63 12.04 9.32
N LEU A 58 -7.70 12.93 8.94
CA LEU A 58 -7.71 14.35 9.31
C LEU A 58 -8.86 15.11 8.66
N VAL A 59 -9.15 14.83 7.39
CA VAL A 59 -10.31 15.39 6.67
C VAL A 59 -11.61 15.01 7.39
N GLY A 60 -11.74 13.73 7.76
CA GLY A 60 -12.91 13.22 8.50
C GLY A 60 -13.01 13.78 9.92
N SER A 61 -11.93 13.76 10.70
CA SER A 61 -11.96 14.17 12.09
C SER A 61 -12.24 15.66 12.25
N ARG A 62 -11.70 16.51 11.37
CA ARG A 62 -11.94 17.96 11.40
C ARG A 62 -13.17 18.41 10.63
N TRP A 63 -13.96 17.50 10.07
CA TRP A 63 -15.07 17.85 9.17
C TRP A 63 -14.65 18.78 8.03
N ALA A 64 -13.39 18.67 7.57
CA ALA A 64 -12.77 19.62 6.66
C ALA A 64 -13.50 19.69 5.31
N ALA A 65 -14.15 18.60 4.90
CA ALA A 65 -14.96 18.57 3.70
C ALA A 65 -16.17 19.50 3.77
N HIS A 66 -16.95 19.42 4.85
CA HIS A 66 -18.13 20.24 5.01
C HIS A 66 -17.74 21.72 5.21
N GLN A 67 -16.68 21.98 5.98
CA GLN A 67 -16.20 23.34 6.22
C GLN A 67 -15.66 23.99 4.95
N CYS A 68 -14.93 23.26 4.11
CA CYS A 68 -14.42 23.82 2.86
C CYS A 68 -15.54 24.10 1.85
N PHE A 69 -16.52 23.21 1.69
CA PHE A 69 -17.60 23.42 0.72
C PHE A 69 -18.70 24.38 1.18
N GLY A 70 -18.92 24.51 2.49
CA GLY A 70 -19.98 25.36 3.03
C GLY A 70 -19.48 26.73 3.48
N LEU A 71 -18.28 26.79 4.07
CA LEU A 71 -17.74 27.97 4.76
C LEU A 71 -16.42 28.48 4.18
N ALA A 72 -15.86 27.81 3.16
CA ALA A 72 -14.52 28.08 2.61
C ALA A 72 -13.37 27.97 3.63
N GLU A 73 -13.60 27.27 4.75
CA GLU A 73 -12.64 27.07 5.82
C GLU A 73 -11.94 25.71 5.71
N LEU A 74 -10.70 25.60 6.21
CA LEU A 74 -9.91 24.36 6.22
C LEU A 74 -9.73 23.68 4.84
N CYS A 75 -9.87 24.44 3.75
CA CYS A 75 -9.66 23.92 2.40
C CYS A 75 -8.23 23.43 2.15
N ASN A 76 -7.24 23.95 2.89
CA ASN A 76 -5.87 23.43 2.84
C ASN A 76 -5.78 21.96 3.27
N VAL A 77 -6.56 21.51 4.26
CA VAL A 77 -6.61 20.12 4.73
C VAL A 77 -7.27 19.22 3.68
N MET A 78 -8.35 19.69 3.06
CA MET A 78 -8.99 18.96 1.96
C MET A 78 -8.05 18.87 0.74
N ASN A 79 -7.43 19.97 0.35
CA ASN A 79 -6.54 20.03 -0.81
C ASN A 79 -5.26 19.22 -0.59
N SER A 80 -4.71 19.18 0.63
CA SER A 80 -3.55 18.35 0.93
C SER A 80 -3.87 16.86 0.81
N HIS A 81 -5.07 16.43 1.19
CA HIS A 81 -5.53 15.06 0.94
C HIS A 81 -5.66 14.78 -0.56
N LEU A 82 -6.28 15.67 -1.34
CA LEU A 82 -6.47 15.48 -2.79
C LEU A 82 -5.12 15.43 -3.55
N ILE A 83 -4.23 16.39 -3.30
CA ILE A 83 -2.90 16.42 -3.93
C ILE A 83 -2.04 15.26 -3.43
N GLY A 84 -2.18 14.91 -2.14
CA GLY A 84 -1.50 13.79 -1.49
C GLY A 84 -1.84 12.41 -2.06
N VAL A 85 -2.90 12.27 -2.88
CA VAL A 85 -3.20 11.02 -3.60
C VAL A 85 -2.13 10.68 -4.65
N VAL A 86 -1.46 11.68 -5.23
CA VAL A 86 -0.55 11.45 -6.38
C VAL A 86 0.64 10.56 -6.01
N PRO A 87 1.44 10.85 -4.95
CA PRO A 87 2.57 10.00 -4.59
C PRO A 87 2.24 8.52 -4.31
N PRO A 88 1.26 8.15 -3.46
CA PRO A 88 0.94 6.75 -3.21
C PRO A 88 0.40 6.05 -4.47
N THR A 89 -0.34 6.76 -5.32
CA THR A 89 -0.82 6.22 -6.61
C THR A 89 0.35 5.86 -7.51
N VAL A 90 1.28 6.79 -7.71
CA VAL A 90 2.48 6.57 -8.56
C VAL A 90 3.32 5.42 -8.00
N ALA A 91 3.58 5.40 -6.69
CA ALA A 91 4.38 4.35 -6.06
C ALA A 91 3.73 2.96 -6.20
N THR A 92 2.41 2.88 -6.02
CA THR A 92 1.65 1.62 -6.15
C THR A 92 1.61 1.14 -7.59
N LEU A 93 1.35 2.03 -8.56
CA LEU A 93 1.39 1.69 -9.98
C LEU A 93 2.80 1.26 -10.41
N ALA A 94 3.85 1.96 -9.97
CA ALA A 94 5.22 1.56 -10.24
C ALA A 94 5.52 0.16 -9.71
N LEU A 95 5.06 -0.16 -8.49
CA LEU A 95 5.19 -1.49 -7.91
C LEU A 95 4.50 -2.56 -8.76
N VAL A 96 3.25 -2.32 -9.20
CA VAL A 96 2.50 -3.23 -10.06
C VAL A 96 3.23 -3.45 -11.39
N MET A 97 3.69 -2.37 -12.02
CA MET A 97 4.41 -2.42 -13.28
C MET A 97 5.73 -3.19 -13.15
N VAL A 98 6.49 -2.97 -12.08
CA VAL A 98 7.72 -3.74 -11.80
C VAL A 98 7.38 -5.21 -11.60
N ALA A 99 6.35 -5.55 -10.81
CA ALA A 99 5.95 -6.94 -10.59
C ALA A 99 5.53 -7.69 -11.88
N TRP A 100 4.96 -6.98 -12.84
CA TRP A 100 4.65 -7.52 -14.17
C TRP A 100 5.89 -7.70 -15.04
N ARG A 101 6.84 -6.76 -14.95
CA ARG A 101 8.10 -6.79 -15.72
C ARG A 101 9.12 -7.78 -15.17
N THR A 102 9.06 -8.15 -13.88
CA THR A 102 9.98 -9.10 -13.25
C THR A 102 9.75 -10.53 -13.75
N PRO A 103 10.71 -11.13 -14.50
CA PRO A 103 10.61 -12.52 -14.93
C PRO A 103 10.69 -13.47 -13.74
N ALA A 104 10.00 -14.61 -13.84
CA ALA A 104 9.98 -15.64 -12.79
C ALA A 104 9.63 -15.11 -11.38
N LEU A 105 8.86 -14.03 -11.27
CA LEU A 105 8.34 -13.57 -9.98
C LEU A 105 7.37 -14.60 -9.41
N HIS A 106 7.52 -14.91 -8.12
CA HIS A 106 6.65 -15.87 -7.44
C HIS A 106 5.15 -15.51 -7.59
N PRO A 107 4.25 -16.48 -7.91
CA PRO A 107 2.84 -16.19 -8.21
C PRO A 107 2.08 -15.45 -7.10
N ARG A 108 2.40 -15.71 -5.83
CA ARG A 108 1.78 -14.99 -4.69
C ARG A 108 2.12 -13.50 -4.70
N LEU A 109 3.37 -13.12 -5.01
CA LEU A 109 3.77 -11.71 -5.11
C LEU A 109 3.05 -11.02 -6.26
N ARG A 110 2.93 -11.68 -7.41
CA ARG A 110 2.18 -11.16 -8.55
C ARG A 110 0.69 -10.99 -8.25
N ARG A 111 0.08 -11.95 -7.54
CA ARG A 111 -1.33 -11.84 -7.11
C ARG A 111 -1.53 -10.68 -6.14
N LEU A 112 -0.64 -10.50 -5.16
CA LEU A 112 -0.70 -9.37 -4.23
C LEU A 112 -0.50 -8.03 -4.96
N ALA A 113 0.41 -7.95 -5.93
CA ALA A 113 0.59 -6.75 -6.74
C ALA A 113 -0.69 -6.42 -7.52
N ASN A 114 -1.30 -7.42 -8.18
CA ASN A 114 -2.57 -7.24 -8.88
C ASN A 114 -3.68 -6.78 -7.93
N LEU A 115 -3.77 -7.39 -6.75
CA LEU A 115 -4.75 -7.00 -5.73
C LEU A 115 -4.52 -5.55 -5.25
N ALA A 116 -3.27 -5.13 -5.06
CA ALA A 116 -2.95 -3.74 -4.75
C ALA A 116 -3.41 -2.79 -5.87
N GLY A 117 -3.19 -3.15 -7.14
CA GLY A 117 -3.69 -2.39 -8.28
C GLY A 117 -5.22 -2.28 -8.30
N VAL A 118 -5.92 -3.39 -8.04
CA VAL A 118 -7.39 -3.41 -7.95
C VAL A 118 -7.89 -2.55 -6.80
N CYS A 119 -7.31 -2.69 -5.60
CA CYS A 119 -7.66 -1.87 -4.44
C CYS A 119 -7.42 -0.38 -4.72
N LEU A 120 -6.31 0.00 -5.38
CA LEU A 120 -6.03 1.38 -5.76
C LEU A 120 -7.10 1.95 -6.70
N VAL A 121 -7.49 1.20 -7.74
CA VAL A 121 -8.53 1.65 -8.69
C VAL A 121 -9.84 1.91 -7.95
N PHE A 122 -10.29 0.95 -7.13
CA PHE A 122 -11.50 1.14 -6.34
C PHE A 122 -11.36 2.28 -5.31
N GLN A 123 -10.18 2.52 -4.75
CA GLN A 123 -9.93 3.61 -3.82
C GLN A 123 -10.16 4.96 -4.50
N ILE A 124 -9.62 5.14 -5.71
CA ILE A 124 -9.80 6.36 -6.50
C ILE A 124 -11.27 6.55 -6.87
N LEU A 125 -11.94 5.49 -7.34
CA LEU A 125 -13.36 5.54 -7.70
C LEU A 125 -14.25 5.92 -6.51
N LEU A 126 -14.05 5.27 -5.35
CA LEU A 126 -14.78 5.60 -4.13
C LEU A 126 -14.45 7.01 -3.63
N GLY A 127 -13.21 7.45 -3.76
CA GLY A 127 -12.79 8.80 -3.36
C GLY A 127 -13.49 9.87 -4.19
N ILE A 128 -13.49 9.72 -5.51
CA ILE A 128 -14.23 10.61 -6.43
C ILE A 128 -15.72 10.58 -6.12
N THR A 129 -16.30 9.40 -5.89
CA THR A 129 -17.74 9.27 -5.63
C THR A 129 -18.11 9.94 -4.30
N THR A 130 -17.32 9.72 -3.25
CA THR A 130 -17.48 10.35 -1.93
C THR A 130 -17.38 11.87 -2.01
N PHE A 131 -16.42 12.38 -2.78
CA PHE A 131 -16.26 13.80 -3.05
C PHE A 131 -17.47 14.39 -3.79
N ARG A 132 -17.92 13.74 -4.87
CA ARG A 132 -19.07 14.22 -5.67
C ARG A 132 -20.39 14.21 -4.90
N LEU A 133 -20.58 13.22 -4.04
CA LEU A 133 -21.75 13.12 -3.15
C LEU A 133 -21.60 13.96 -1.88
N ARG A 134 -20.54 14.79 -1.76
CA ARG A 134 -20.30 15.69 -0.63
C ARG A 134 -20.40 14.98 0.74
N LEU A 135 -19.94 13.74 0.80
CA LEU A 135 -20.00 12.88 2.00
C LEU A 135 -21.41 12.62 2.55
N GLN A 136 -22.47 12.77 1.75
CA GLN A 136 -23.85 12.49 2.20
C GLN A 136 -24.14 11.00 2.41
N ALA A 137 -23.26 10.12 1.94
CA ALA A 137 -23.35 8.68 2.13
C ALA A 137 -22.26 8.19 3.08
N GLU A 138 -22.57 8.08 4.37
CA GLU A 138 -21.67 7.50 5.38
C GLU A 138 -21.14 6.10 5.02
N PRO A 139 -21.92 5.18 4.40
CA PRO A 139 -21.39 3.89 3.98
C PRO A 139 -20.27 3.99 2.95
N LEU A 140 -20.29 5.03 2.10
CA LEU A 140 -19.23 5.26 1.10
C LEU A 140 -17.94 5.74 1.74
N THR A 141 -18.00 6.59 2.76
CA THR A 141 -16.80 7.06 3.48
C THR A 141 -16.17 5.92 4.26
N VAL A 142 -16.98 5.06 4.89
CA VAL A 142 -16.51 3.83 5.55
C VAL A 142 -15.89 2.89 4.52
N ALA A 143 -16.55 2.64 3.38
CA ALA A 143 -16.02 1.80 2.31
C ALA A 143 -14.70 2.32 1.73
N HIS A 144 -14.59 3.64 1.54
CA HIS A 144 -13.36 4.27 1.08
C HIS A 144 -12.23 4.09 2.11
N HIS A 145 -12.53 4.23 3.40
CA HIS A 145 -11.53 4.02 4.45
C HIS A 145 -11.10 2.56 4.58
N THR A 146 -12.05 1.62 4.57
CA THR A 146 -11.75 0.18 4.68
C THR A 146 -10.92 -0.32 3.51
N LEU A 147 -11.21 0.16 2.30
CA LEU A 147 -10.42 -0.18 1.12
C LEU A 147 -9.02 0.45 1.14
N GLY A 148 -8.87 1.65 1.70
CA GLY A 148 -7.55 2.25 1.95
C GLY A 148 -6.71 1.42 2.92
N ALA A 149 -7.31 0.95 4.02
CA ALA A 149 -6.67 0.03 4.95
C ALA A 149 -6.36 -1.33 4.29
N ALA A 150 -7.24 -1.84 3.44
CA ALA A 150 -7.00 -3.08 2.69
C ALA A 150 -5.82 -2.94 1.71
N LEU A 151 -5.75 -1.84 0.95
CA LEU A 151 -4.61 -1.53 0.08
C LEU A 151 -3.30 -1.52 0.88
N LEU A 152 -3.27 -0.81 2.01
CA LEU A 152 -2.12 -0.77 2.91
C LEU A 152 -1.72 -2.17 3.39
N GLY A 153 -2.70 -2.98 3.82
CA GLY A 153 -2.45 -4.35 4.26
C GLY A 153 -1.87 -5.24 3.16
N VAL A 154 -2.41 -5.15 1.94
CA VAL A 154 -1.89 -5.90 0.77
C VAL A 154 -0.45 -5.49 0.45
N LEU A 155 -0.13 -4.20 0.49
CA LEU A 155 1.23 -3.70 0.27
C LEU A 155 2.19 -4.17 1.38
N VAL A 156 1.76 -4.20 2.64
CA VAL A 156 2.57 -4.73 3.75
C VAL A 156 2.84 -6.23 3.56
N CYS A 157 1.82 -7.03 3.27
CA CYS A 157 1.99 -8.47 3.01
C CYS A 157 2.95 -8.71 1.85
N LEU A 158 2.79 -7.96 0.75
CA LEU A 158 3.69 -8.03 -0.40
C LEU A 158 5.12 -7.66 -0.01
N THR A 159 5.30 -6.57 0.74
CA THR A 159 6.60 -6.08 1.19
C THR A 159 7.33 -7.13 2.03
N VAL A 160 6.63 -7.74 3.00
CA VAL A 160 7.21 -8.78 3.85
C VAL A 160 7.62 -10.01 3.03
N LEU A 161 6.76 -10.49 2.13
CA LEU A 161 7.13 -11.60 1.26
C LEU A 161 8.28 -11.25 0.32
N ALA A 162 8.31 -10.04 -0.21
CA ALA A 162 9.39 -9.58 -1.09
C ALA A 162 10.73 -9.45 -0.33
N LEU A 163 10.71 -8.99 0.93
CA LEU A 163 11.91 -8.97 1.77
C LEU A 163 12.44 -10.39 2.04
N ARG A 164 11.55 -11.34 2.31
CA ARG A 164 11.90 -12.76 2.47
C ARG A 164 12.44 -13.38 1.19
N ASP A 165 11.82 -13.07 0.05
CA ASP A 165 12.24 -13.55 -1.27
C ASP A 165 13.65 -13.03 -1.62
N ARG A 166 13.94 -11.76 -1.32
CA ARG A 166 15.26 -11.15 -1.52
C ARG A 166 16.38 -11.81 -0.70
N ALA A 167 16.05 -12.40 0.45
CA ALA A 167 17.01 -13.09 1.29
C ALA A 167 17.39 -14.49 0.77
N ILE A 168 16.66 -15.01 -0.22
CA ILE A 168 16.98 -16.30 -0.86
C ILE A 168 18.18 -16.09 -1.78
N LYS A 169 19.27 -16.81 -1.48
CA LYS A 169 20.45 -16.83 -2.36
C LYS A 169 20.14 -17.68 -3.60
N PRO A 170 20.61 -17.29 -4.79
CA PRO A 170 20.64 -18.22 -5.93
C PRO A 170 21.39 -19.48 -5.50
N ALA A 171 20.88 -20.65 -5.88
CA ALA A 171 21.62 -21.89 -5.69
C ALA A 171 23.01 -21.72 -6.33
N PRO A 172 24.11 -22.12 -5.65
CA PRO A 172 25.40 -22.21 -6.29
C PRO A 172 25.25 -23.07 -7.56
N LEU A 173 25.88 -22.65 -8.66
CA LEU A 173 25.97 -23.50 -9.84
C LEU A 173 26.51 -24.86 -9.40
N PRO A 174 25.91 -26.00 -9.79
CA PRO A 174 26.44 -27.31 -9.41
C PRO A 174 27.93 -27.36 -9.78
N GLU A 175 28.76 -27.72 -8.80
CA GLU A 175 30.23 -27.78 -8.86
C GLU A 175 30.75 -28.62 -10.05
N MET A 176 29.89 -29.47 -10.63
CA MET A 176 30.16 -30.21 -11.86
C MET A 176 30.39 -29.35 -13.11
N LEU A 177 29.99 -28.06 -13.11
CA LEU A 177 30.27 -27.11 -14.20
C LEU A 177 31.58 -26.33 -14.01
N SER A 178 32.20 -26.33 -12.82
CA SER A 178 33.49 -25.65 -12.62
C SER A 178 34.69 -26.50 -13.05
N SER A 179 34.54 -27.83 -13.08
CA SER A 179 35.59 -28.76 -13.49
C SER A 179 35.72 -28.97 -15.02
N GLN A 180 34.85 -28.34 -15.82
CA GLN A 180 34.85 -28.46 -17.29
C GLN A 180 35.35 -27.21 -18.02
N ILE A 181 35.87 -26.20 -17.33
CA ILE A 181 36.51 -25.04 -17.96
C ILE A 181 38.03 -25.27 -17.98
N PRO A 182 38.64 -25.70 -19.10
CA PRO A 182 40.09 -25.70 -19.22
C PRO A 182 40.62 -24.25 -19.18
N GLY A 183 41.65 -24.03 -18.37
CA GLY A 183 42.35 -22.75 -18.25
C GLY A 183 43.27 -22.43 -19.41
#